data_AF-A0A3E0N6J1-F1
#
_entry.id   AF-A0A3E0N6J1-F1
#
_cell.length_a   1.000
_cell.length_b   1.000
_cell.length_c   1.000
_cell.angle_alpha   90.00
_cell.angle_beta   90.00
_cell.angle_gamma   90.00
#
_symmetry.space_group_name_H-M   'P 1'
#
loop_
_entity.id
_entity.type
_entity.pdbx_description
1 polymer ?
#
loop_
_entity_poly.entity_id
_entity_poly.type
_entity_poly.pdbx_seq_one_letter_code
_entity_poly.pdbx_strand_id
1 'polypeptide(L)'
;MTKAKEIFKDKIREVRKPLLEAEDVTYMKALEADDSAAKTASVNAKTALRDATDASAISSASDIAALKAAWDTSVLGDSPYA
;
A
#
# COMPACT_ATOMS: atom_id res chain seq x y z
N MET A 1 -3.04 -7.32 -20.76
CA MET A 1 -2.46 -6.76 -19.51
C MET A 1 -3.23 -5.58 -18.93
N THR A 2 -3.88 -4.72 -19.72
CA THR A 2 -4.64 -3.56 -19.21
C THR A 2 -5.64 -3.91 -18.11
N LYS A 3 -6.59 -4.83 -18.41
CA LYS A 3 -7.62 -5.19 -17.42
C LYS A 3 -7.05 -5.88 -16.18
N ALA A 4 -6.01 -6.70 -16.36
CA ALA A 4 -5.32 -7.34 -15.25
C ALA A 4 -4.67 -6.30 -14.32
N LYS A 5 -4.03 -5.26 -14.87
CA LYS A 5 -3.44 -4.16 -14.09
C LYS A 5 -4.51 -3.35 -13.34
N GLU A 6 -5.67 -3.12 -13.95
CA GLU A 6 -6.80 -2.48 -13.26
C GLU A 6 -7.27 -3.30 -12.06
N ILE A 7 -7.54 -4.60 -12.26
CA ILE A 7 -7.98 -5.51 -11.19
C ILE A 7 -6.93 -5.60 -10.08
N PHE A 8 -5.64 -5.63 -10.44
CA PHE A 8 -4.54 -5.63 -9.49
C PHE A 8 -4.53 -4.34 -8.64
N LYS A 9 -4.69 -3.17 -9.28
CA LYS A 9 -4.80 -1.89 -8.56
C LYS A 9 -6.04 -1.84 -7.66
N ASP A 10 -7.16 -2.43 -8.07
CA ASP A 10 -8.37 -2.52 -7.24
C ASP A 10 -8.13 -3.40 -6.00
N LYS A 11 -7.41 -4.52 -6.16
CA LYS A 11 -7.02 -5.36 -5.01
C LYS A 11 -6.07 -4.63 -4.06
N ILE A 12 -5.13 -3.83 -4.56
CA ILE A 12 -4.30 -2.94 -3.72
C ILE A 12 -5.18 -1.96 -2.95
N ARG A 13 -6.18 -1.34 -3.60
CA ARG A 13 -7.10 -0.40 -2.96
C ARG A 13 -7.92 -1.05 -1.85
N GLU A 14 -8.34 -2.29 -2.05
CA GLU A 14 -9.05 -3.10 -1.06
C GLU A 14 -8.19 -3.35 0.17
N VAL A 15 -6.94 -3.80 -0.01
CA VAL A 15 -6.03 -4.12 1.10
C VAL A 15 -5.53 -2.86 1.82
N ARG A 16 -5.21 -1.79 1.09
CA ARG A 16 -4.69 -0.55 1.72
C ARG A 16 -5.72 0.17 2.58
N LYS A 17 -7.02 -0.06 2.36
CA LYS A 17 -8.09 0.65 3.09
C LYS A 17 -8.01 0.41 4.61
N PRO A 18 -8.08 -0.83 5.12
CA PRO A 18 -7.94 -1.08 6.56
C PRO A 18 -6.55 -0.68 7.10
N LEU A 19 -5.50 -0.73 6.28
CA LEU A 19 -4.15 -0.27 6.68
C LEU A 19 -4.10 1.25 6.90
N LEU A 20 -4.73 2.02 6.01
CA LEU A 20 -4.87 3.48 6.16
C LEU A 20 -5.70 3.84 7.39
N GLU A 21 -6.79 3.11 7.64
CA GLU A 21 -7.63 3.30 8.84
C GLU A 21 -6.86 2.99 10.13
N ALA A 22 -6.02 1.95 10.13
CA ALA A 22 -5.14 1.64 11.26
C ALA A 22 -4.09 2.73 11.48
N GLU A 23 -3.49 3.25 10.41
CA GLU A 23 -2.54 4.36 10.49
C GLU A 23 -3.18 5.66 10.97
N ASP A 24 -4.45 5.90 10.65
CA ASP A 24 -5.20 7.04 11.21
C ASP A 24 -5.28 6.96 12.74
N VAL A 25 -5.53 5.77 13.30
CA VAL A 25 -5.52 5.55 14.75
C VAL A 25 -4.12 5.74 15.34
N THR A 26 -3.09 5.20 14.68
CA THR A 26 -1.69 5.38 15.10
C THR A 26 -1.31 6.87 15.14
N TYR A 27 -1.67 7.62 14.12
CA TYR A 27 -1.39 9.06 14.05
C TYR A 27 -2.13 9.85 15.14
N MET A 28 -3.40 9.53 15.42
CA MET A 28 -4.14 10.18 16.52
C MET A 28 -3.50 9.91 17.88
N LYS A 29 -3.09 8.68 18.18
CA LYS A 29 -2.36 8.35 19.41
C LYS A 29 -1.04 9.10 19.52
N ALA A 30 -0.29 9.19 18.42
CA ALA A 30 0.97 9.94 18.37
C ALA A 30 0.74 11.45 18.58
N LEU A 31 -0.36 12.00 18.05
CA LEU A 31 -0.76 13.38 18.27
C LEU A 31 -1.10 13.65 19.74
N GLU A 32 -1.89 12.78 20.37
CA GLU A 32 -2.26 12.86 21.79
C GLU A 32 -1.04 12.76 22.72
N ALA A 33 -0.02 11.99 22.33
CA ALA A 33 1.24 11.84 23.07
C ALA A 33 2.29 12.93 22.75
N ASP A 34 2.00 13.83 21.80
CA ASP A 34 2.95 14.76 21.17
C ASP A 34 4.25 14.11 20.65
N ASP A 35 4.15 12.86 20.18
CA ASP A 35 5.28 12.12 19.62
C ASP A 35 5.52 12.49 18.16
N SER A 36 6.49 13.38 17.93
CA SER A 36 6.83 13.86 16.60
C SER A 36 7.42 12.77 15.69
N ALA A 37 8.16 11.81 16.25
CA ALA A 37 8.75 10.73 15.47
C ALA A 37 7.67 9.75 14.98
N ALA A 38 6.73 9.38 15.86
CA ALA A 38 5.60 8.53 15.49
C ALA A 38 4.65 9.20 14.49
N LYS A 39 4.42 10.52 14.61
CA LYS A 39 3.68 11.31 13.61
C LYS A 39 4.33 11.21 12.22
N THR A 40 5.64 11.43 12.12
CA THR A 40 6.38 11.32 10.85
C THR A 40 6.34 9.89 10.29
N ALA A 41 6.54 8.87 11.15
CA ALA A 41 6.49 7.47 10.72
C ALA A 41 5.13 7.11 10.12
N SER A 42 4.03 7.48 10.78
CA SER A 42 2.68 7.22 10.27
C SER A 42 2.39 7.95 8.96
N VAL A 43 2.80 9.22 8.84
CA VAL A 43 2.66 9.97 7.57
C VAL A 43 3.41 9.27 6.43
N ASN A 44 4.64 8.80 6.67
CA ASN A 44 5.43 8.08 5.68
C ASN A 44 4.75 6.75 5.28
N ALA A 45 4.25 5.97 6.24
CA ALA A 45 3.53 4.73 5.98
C ALA A 45 2.26 4.98 5.14
N LYS A 46 1.48 6.01 5.48
CA LYS A 46 0.29 6.41 4.71
C LYS A 46 0.62 6.88 3.30
N THR A 47 1.77 7.51 3.09
CA THR A 47 2.24 7.87 1.74
C THR A 47 2.58 6.62 0.94
N ALA A 48 3.35 5.69 1.51
CA ALA A 48 3.69 4.43 0.85
C ALA A 48 2.43 3.61 0.45
N LEU A 49 1.44 3.52 1.34
CA LEU A 49 0.16 2.85 1.05
C LEU A 49 -0.61 3.49 -0.12
N ARG A 50 -0.54 4.81 -0.27
CA ARG A 50 -1.20 5.53 -1.38
C ARG A 50 -0.46 5.33 -2.69
N ASP A 51 0.87 5.43 -2.64
CA ASP A 51 1.75 5.33 -3.80
C ASP A 51 1.82 3.90 -4.36
N ALA A 52 1.48 2.88 -3.56
CA ALA A 52 1.47 1.48 -3.99
C ALA A 52 0.67 1.23 -5.29
N THR A 53 -0.38 2.01 -5.58
CA THR A 53 -1.15 1.85 -6.84
C THR A 53 -0.42 2.35 -8.08
N ASP A 54 0.63 3.16 -7.92
CA ASP A 54 1.37 3.82 -8.99
C ASP A 54 2.81 3.31 -9.11
N ALA A 55 3.14 2.24 -8.39
CA ALA A 55 4.41 1.53 -8.52
C ALA A 55 4.72 1.20 -9.99
N SER A 56 5.90 1.60 -10.46
CA SER A 56 6.34 1.41 -11.85
C SER A 56 6.38 -0.06 -12.27
N ALA A 57 6.62 -0.99 -11.33
CA ALA A 57 6.54 -2.42 -11.58
C ALA A 57 5.17 -2.86 -12.14
N ILE A 58 4.07 -2.22 -11.72
CA ILE A 58 2.72 -2.49 -12.22
C ILE A 58 2.59 -2.01 -13.67
N SER A 59 3.05 -0.80 -13.98
CA SER A 59 2.96 -0.25 -15.34
C SER A 59 3.88 -0.99 -16.31
N SER A 60 5.05 -1.43 -15.86
CA SER A 60 6.03 -2.20 -16.63
C SER A 60 5.71 -3.69 -16.79
N ALA A 61 4.82 -4.27 -15.98
CA ALA A 61 4.48 -5.70 -16.06
C ALA A 61 3.94 -6.07 -17.46
N SER A 62 4.59 -7.04 -18.11
CA SER A 62 4.26 -7.54 -19.44
C SER A 62 3.43 -8.84 -19.42
N ASP A 63 3.44 -9.55 -18.29
CA ASP A 63 2.70 -10.79 -18.07
C ASP A 63 2.12 -10.88 -16.65
N ILE A 64 1.38 -11.96 -16.37
CA ILE A 64 0.73 -12.16 -15.07
C ILE A 64 1.74 -12.47 -13.97
N ALA A 65 2.84 -13.15 -14.26
CA ALA A 65 3.85 -13.50 -13.26
C ALA A 65 4.55 -12.23 -12.74
N ALA A 66 4.97 -11.35 -13.65
CA ALA A 66 5.52 -10.04 -13.34
C ALA A 66 4.52 -9.16 -12.58
N LEU A 67 3.23 -9.20 -12.96
CA LEU A 67 2.20 -8.43 -12.27
C LEU A 67 1.99 -8.93 -10.83
N LYS A 68 1.94 -10.25 -10.61
CA LYS A 68 1.86 -10.83 -9.26
C LYS A 68 3.09 -10.47 -8.41
N ALA A 69 4.27 -10.48 -9.02
CA ALA A 69 5.53 -10.12 -8.36
C ALA A 69 5.62 -8.62 -8.02
N ALA A 70 4.81 -7.76 -8.67
CA ALA A 70 4.75 -6.33 -8.37
C ALA A 70 4.02 -6.00 -7.05
N TRP A 71 3.53 -7.02 -6.32
CA TRP A 71 2.92 -6.82 -5.01
C TRP A 71 3.98 -6.48 -3.96
N ASP A 72 3.91 -5.28 -3.40
CA ASP A 72 4.83 -4.83 -2.36
C ASP A 72 4.44 -5.43 -0.99
N THR A 73 5.03 -6.55 -0.64
CA THR A 73 4.78 -7.23 0.65
C THR A 73 5.21 -6.42 1.86
N SER A 74 6.15 -5.48 1.70
CA SER A 74 6.60 -4.63 2.80
C SER A 74 5.60 -3.53 3.16
N VAL A 75 4.78 -3.12 2.18
CA VAL A 75 3.76 -2.08 2.35
C VAL A 75 2.36 -2.67 2.52
N LEU A 76 2.03 -3.72 1.77
CA LEU A 76 0.67 -4.28 1.66
C LEU A 76 0.49 -5.59 2.43
N GLY A 77 1.56 -6.16 3.00
CA GLY A 77 1.54 -7.47 3.63
C GLY A 77 1.46 -8.63 2.63
N ASP A 78 1.01 -9.80 3.10
CA ASP A 78 1.00 -11.02 2.31
C ASP A 78 0.27 -10.87 0.98
N SER A 79 0.87 -11.41 -0.08
CA SER A 79 0.29 -11.35 -1.42
C SER A 79 -0.91 -12.31 -1.52
N PRO A 80 -2.06 -11.86 -2.06
CA PRO A 80 -3.21 -12.73 -2.30
C PRO A 80 -3.03 -13.66 -3.52
N TYR A 81 -1.87 -13.61 -4.19
CA TYR A 81 -1.64 -14.24 -5.48
C TYR A 81 -0.69 -15.44 -5.46
N ALA A 82 -0.45 -16.02 -4.27
CA ALA A 82 0.35 -17.23 -4.07
C ALA A 82 0.03 -18.34 -5.08
#